data_AF-A0A645C6G3-F1
#
_entry.id   AF-A0A645C6G3-F1
#
_cell.length_a   1.000
_cell.length_b   1.000
_cell.length_c   1.000
_cell.angle_alpha   90.00
_cell.angle_beta   90.00
_cell.angle_gamma   90.00
#
_symmetry.space_group_name_H-M   'P 1'
#
loop_
_entity.id
_entity.type
_entity.pdbx_description
1 polymer ?
#
loop_
_entity_poly.entity_id
_entity_poly.type
_entity_poly.pdbx_seq_one_letter_code
_entity_poly.pdbx_strand_id
1 'polypeptide(L)'
;MNVEEVTMICKEVSSMNLYVPVSPIHAFSFLDPLNGNYDIVKEYCLKLLKTCDEIWIYGKWWKSQGCIDEIIFATDNGIPMKFIRNKSAAKNDMFGRG
;
A
#
# COMPACT_ATOMS: atom_id res chain seq x y z
N MET A 1 6.63 -0.93 -4.68
CA MET A 1 6.52 -2.34 -4.26
C MET A 1 6.15 -3.14 -5.48
N ASN A 2 6.62 -4.38 -5.58
CA ASN A 2 6.21 -5.31 -6.64
C ASN A 2 5.10 -6.26 -6.13
N VAL A 3 4.56 -7.09 -7.01
CA VAL A 3 3.46 -8.01 -6.68
C VAL A 3 3.90 -9.05 -5.65
N GLU A 4 5.16 -9.51 -5.70
CA GLU A 4 5.71 -10.51 -4.79
C GLU A 4 5.79 -9.97 -3.35
N GLU A 5 6.31 -8.76 -3.17
CA GLU A 5 6.38 -8.09 -1.86
C GLU A 5 4.98 -7.94 -1.26
N VAL A 6 4.01 -7.50 -2.08
CA VAL A 6 2.62 -7.31 -1.65
C VAL A 6 1.97 -8.65 -1.29
N THR A 7 2.26 -9.70 -2.05
CA THR A 7 1.78 -11.06 -1.76
C THR A 7 2.26 -11.52 -0.39
N MET A 8 3.54 -11.28 -0.06
CA MET A 8 4.10 -11.63 1.24
C MET A 8 3.45 -10.86 2.37
N ILE A 9 3.21 -9.55 2.18
CA ILE A 9 2.48 -8.72 3.14
C ILE A 9 1.07 -9.25 3.38
N CYS A 10 0.32 -9.57 2.31
CA CYS A 10 -1.03 -10.12 2.44
C CYS A 10 -1.02 -11.45 3.19
N LYS A 11 -0.06 -12.34 2.91
CA LYS A 11 0.07 -13.61 3.64
C LYS A 11 0.37 -13.38 5.13
N GLU A 12 1.26 -12.45 5.45
CA GLU A 12 1.59 -12.10 6.83
C GLU A 12 0.35 -11.58 7.57
N VAL A 13 -0.33 -10.58 7.01
CA VAL A 13 -1.55 -10.00 7.59
C VAL A 13 -2.66 -11.05 7.74
N SER A 14 -2.87 -11.90 6.73
CA SER A 14 -3.87 -12.97 6.78
C SER A 14 -3.56 -13.99 7.88
N SER A 15 -2.28 -14.32 8.11
CA SER A 15 -1.87 -15.27 9.14
C SER A 15 -2.12 -14.80 10.58
N MET A 16 -2.37 -13.50 10.78
CA MET A 16 -2.80 -12.95 12.06
C MET A 16 -4.24 -13.35 12.42
N ASN A 17 -5.03 -13.81 11.43
CA ASN A 17 -6.42 -14.26 11.60
C ASN A 17 -7.36 -13.22 12.25
N LEU A 18 -7.01 -11.93 12.11
CA LEU A 18 -7.75 -10.78 12.63
C LEU A 18 -8.15 -9.79 11.52
N TYR A 19 -7.48 -9.86 10.37
CA TYR A 19 -7.62 -8.91 9.28
C TYR A 19 -7.84 -9.65 7.96
N VAL A 20 -8.64 -9.05 7.08
CA VAL A 20 -8.80 -9.49 5.69
C VAL A 20 -7.95 -8.57 4.81
N PRO A 21 -6.78 -9.00 4.34
CA PRO A 21 -5.92 -8.14 3.54
C PRO A 21 -6.53 -7.88 2.16
N VAL A 22 -6.67 -6.60 1.82
CA VAL A 22 -7.09 -6.14 0.49
C VAL A 22 -5.92 -5.43 -0.16
N SER A 23 -5.61 -5.79 -1.41
CA SER A 23 -4.49 -5.22 -2.15
C SER A 23 -4.95 -4.72 -3.52
N PRO A 24 -4.85 -3.41 -3.80
CA PRO A 24 -5.18 -2.86 -5.12
C PRO A 24 -4.34 -3.46 -6.25
N ILE A 25 -3.07 -3.77 -5.99
CA ILE A 25 -2.16 -4.41 -6.95
C ILE A 25 -2.70 -5.77 -7.40
N HIS A 26 -3.27 -6.56 -6.49
CA HIS A 26 -3.91 -7.83 -6.87
C HIS A 26 -5.27 -7.60 -7.51
N ALA A 27 -6.09 -6.73 -6.91
CA ALA A 27 -7.46 -6.47 -7.34
C ALA A 27 -7.55 -5.89 -8.76
N PHE A 28 -6.54 -5.13 -9.19
CA PHE A 28 -6.51 -4.46 -10.49
C PHE A 28 -5.32 -4.87 -11.36
N SER A 29 -4.71 -6.04 -11.09
CA SER A 29 -3.56 -6.57 -11.84
C SER A 29 -3.83 -6.76 -13.34
N PHE A 30 -5.10 -6.85 -13.74
CA PHE A 30 -5.53 -6.95 -15.13
C PHE A 30 -5.61 -5.61 -15.87
N LEU A 31 -5.50 -4.48 -15.16
CA LEU A 31 -5.42 -3.14 -15.76
C LEU A 31 -3.96 -2.76 -15.96
N ASP A 32 -3.64 -2.25 -17.14
CA ASP A 32 -2.32 -1.70 -17.42
C ASP A 32 -2.34 -0.17 -17.22
N PRO A 33 -1.75 0.36 -16.13
CA PRO A 33 -1.71 1.79 -15.86
C PRO A 33 -0.86 2.57 -16.86
N LEU A 34 0.07 1.92 -17.58
CA LEU A 34 0.92 2.58 -18.60
C LEU A 34 0.19 2.78 -19.93
N ASN A 35 -0.89 2.03 -20.16
CA ASN A 35 -1.72 2.11 -21.36
C ASN A 35 -2.94 3.03 -21.17
N GLY A 36 -2.73 4.18 -20.53
CA GLY A 36 -3.76 5.21 -20.37
C GLY A 36 -4.79 4.97 -19.25
N ASN A 37 -4.66 3.88 -18.49
CA ASN A 37 -5.59 3.57 -17.40
C ASN A 37 -5.16 4.14 -16.04
N TYR A 38 -4.11 4.96 -15.97
CA TYR A 38 -3.55 5.44 -14.70
C TYR A 38 -4.61 6.09 -13.79
N ASP A 39 -5.39 7.02 -14.31
CA ASP A 39 -6.40 7.74 -13.52
C ASP A 39 -7.55 6.82 -13.09
N ILE A 40 -7.95 5.88 -13.95
CA ILE A 40 -8.99 4.88 -13.65
C ILE A 40 -8.52 3.95 -12.53
N VAL A 41 -7.28 3.44 -12.63
CA VAL A 41 -6.68 2.59 -11.59
C VAL A 41 -6.62 3.35 -10.27
N LYS A 42 -6.19 4.62 -10.29
CA LYS A 42 -6.16 5.46 -9.09
C LYS A 42 -7.55 5.64 -8.48
N GLU A 43 -8.57 5.95 -9.29
CA GLU A 43 -9.95 6.07 -8.82
C GLU A 43 -10.45 4.75 -8.19
N TYR A 44 -10.12 3.61 -8.81
CA TYR A 44 -10.48 2.30 -8.31
C TYR A 44 -9.78 1.97 -6.98
N CYS A 45 -8.51 2.35 -6.81
CA CYS A 45 -7.82 2.23 -5.53
C CYS A 45 -8.53 3.02 -4.42
N LEU A 46 -8.93 4.27 -4.69
CA LEU A 46 -9.65 5.09 -3.71
C LEU A 46 -11.04 4.53 -3.37
N LYS A 47 -11.77 4.02 -4.37
CA LYS A 47 -13.06 3.34 -4.15
C LYS A 47 -12.90 2.08 -3.32
N LEU A 48 -11.86 1.29 -3.58
CA LEU A 48 -11.55 0.09 -2.80
C LEU A 48 -11.19 0.45 -1.36
N LEU A 49 -10.30 1.43 -1.17
CA LEU A 49 -9.92 1.94 0.15
C LEU A 49 -11.12 2.42 0.96
N LYS A 50 -12.09 3.09 0.34
CA LYS A 50 -13.32 3.55 1.01
C LYS A 50 -14.16 2.40 1.62
N THR A 51 -13.99 1.18 1.13
CA THR A 51 -14.70 -0.01 1.66
C THR A 51 -13.94 -0.72 2.78
N CYS A 52 -12.70 -0.31 3.07
CA CYS A 52 -11.86 -0.92 4.10
C CYS A 52 -12.00 -0.20 5.44
N ASP A 53 -11.81 -0.95 6.52
CA ASP A 53 -11.84 -0.41 7.89
C ASP A 53 -10.58 0.39 8.25
N GLU A 54 -9.44 0.10 7.62
CA GLU A 54 -8.16 0.78 7.82
C GLU A 54 -7.20 0.57 6.64
N ILE A 55 -6.16 1.40 6.53
CA ILE A 55 -5.08 1.26 5.55
C ILE A 55 -3.72 1.07 6.22
N TRP A 56 -2.95 0.12 5.70
CA TRP A 56 -1.59 -0.17 6.15
C TRP A 56 -0.60 0.28 5.08
N ILE A 57 0.30 1.18 5.46
CA ILE A 57 1.19 1.90 4.56
C ILE A 57 2.61 1.36 4.74
N TYR A 58 3.17 0.84 3.66
CA TYR A 58 4.47 0.17 3.66
C TYR A 58 5.51 0.91 2.80
N GLY A 59 6.79 0.74 3.14
CA GLY A 59 7.90 1.16 2.30
C GLY A 59 8.04 2.67 2.12
N LYS A 60 8.60 3.08 0.97
CA LYS A 60 8.88 4.49 0.63
C LYS A 60 7.65 5.17 -0.01
N TRP A 61 6.51 5.15 0.69
CA TRP A 61 5.23 5.69 0.21
C TRP A 61 5.33 7.14 -0.28
N TRP A 62 6.20 7.96 0.33
CA TRP A 62 6.44 9.36 -0.04
C TRP A 62 7.07 9.54 -1.43
N LYS A 63 7.49 8.46 -2.09
CA LYS A 63 7.98 8.48 -3.48
C LYS A 63 6.91 8.14 -4.51
N SER A 64 5.69 7.83 -4.09
CA SER A 64 4.59 7.43 -4.96
C SER A 64 3.44 8.43 -4.82
N GLN A 65 3.12 9.15 -5.89
CA GLN A 65 1.98 10.08 -5.88
C GLN A 65 0.68 9.35 -5.53
N GLY A 66 0.44 8.17 -6.10
CA GLY A 66 -0.75 7.37 -5.78
C GLY A 66 -0.85 7.02 -4.29
N CYS A 67 0.26 6.67 -3.64
CA CYS A 67 0.25 6.39 -2.20
C CYS A 67 -0.01 7.65 -1.36
N ILE A 68 0.51 8.80 -1.80
CA ILE A 68 0.23 10.10 -1.14
C ILE A 68 -1.27 10.42 -1.27
N ASP A 69 -1.85 10.20 -2.44
CA ASP A 69 -3.27 10.45 -2.67
C ASP A 69 -4.17 9.53 -1.82
N GLU A 70 -3.80 8.25 -1.65
CA GLU A 70 -4.47 7.31 -0.74
C GLU A 70 -4.41 7.77 0.73
N ILE A 71 -3.26 8.31 1.17
CA ILE A 71 -3.08 8.85 2.53
C ILE A 71 -3.94 10.09 2.77
N ILE A 72 -3.97 11.02 1.79
CA ILE A 72 -4.81 12.21 1.86
C ILE A 72 -6.28 11.78 1.93
N PHE A 73 -6.70 10.87 1.04
CA PHE A 73 -8.06 10.35 1.02
C PHE A 73 -8.45 9.68 2.35
N ALA A 74 -7.58 8.84 2.91
CA ALA A 74 -7.82 8.20 4.20
C ALA A 74 -7.97 9.24 5.33
N THR A 75 -7.11 10.27 5.33
CA THR A 75 -7.18 11.38 6.28
C THR A 75 -8.51 12.12 6.18
N ASP A 76 -8.91 12.50 4.96
CA ASP A 76 -10.13 13.29 4.71
C ASP A 76 -11.41 12.51 5.04
N ASN A 77 -11.37 11.18 4.97
CA ASN A 77 -12.51 10.30 5.26
C ASN A 77 -12.46 9.67 6.66
N GLY A 78 -11.47 10.02 7.49
CA GLY A 78 -11.33 9.47 8.84
C GLY A 78 -11.02 7.98 8.87
N ILE A 79 -10.41 7.43 7.81
CA ILE A 79 -9.99 6.02 7.73
C ILE A 79 -8.69 5.87 8.55
N PRO A 80 -8.65 4.99 9.58
CA PRO A 80 -7.45 4.73 10.36
C PRO A 80 -6.26 4.30 9.49
N MET A 81 -5.08 4.86 9.79
CA MET A 81 -3.85 4.59 9.04
C MET A 81 -2.78 3.98 9.95
N LYS A 82 -2.12 2.92 9.46
CA LYS A 82 -0.97 2.29 10.12
C LYS A 82 0.27 2.38 9.24
N PHE A 83 1.29 3.11 9.69
CA PHE A 83 2.58 3.17 9.01
C PHE A 83 3.49 2.03 9.47
N ILE A 84 3.77 1.08 8.58
CA ILE A 84 4.54 -0.11 8.90
C ILE A 84 6.01 0.10 8.51
N ARG A 85 6.89 0.16 9.51
CA ARG A 85 8.35 0.22 9.28
C ARG A 85 8.86 -1.17 8.94
N ASN A 86 9.43 -1.32 7.76
CA ASN A 86 10.03 -2.58 7.33
C ASN A 86 11.35 -2.82 8.11
N LYS A 87 11.48 -3.95 8.82
CA LYS A 87 12.66 -4.25 9.67
C LYS A 87 13.96 -4.35 8.87
N SER A 88 13.90 -4.62 7.57
CA SER A 88 15.07 -4.72 6.69
C SER A 88 15.76 -3.39 6.38
N ALA A 89 15.08 -2.24 6.56
CA ALA A 89 15.69 -0.93 6.34
C ALA A 89 16.69 -0.53 7.45
N ALA A 90 16.56 -1.11 8.65
CA ALA A 90 17.43 -0.79 9.79
C ALA A 90 18.87 -1.32 9.65
N LYS A 91 19.13 -2.25 8.73
CA LYS A 91 20.50 -2.77 8.51
C LYS A 91 21.37 -1.89 7.61
N ASN A 92 20.78 -1.09 6.73
CA ASN A 92 21.54 -0.22 5.82
C ASN A 92 21.85 1.17 6.38
N ASP A 93 21.16 1.62 7.43
CA ASP A 93 21.46 2.91 8.09
C ASP A 93 22.62 2.80 9.11
N MET A 94 23.09 1.59 9.43
CA MET A 94 24.20 1.38 10.38
C MET A 94 25.60 1.29 9.74
N PHE A 95 25.70 1.14 8.42
CA PHE A 95 26.98 1.02 7.69
C PHE A 95 27.32 2.22 6.78
N GLY A 96 26.53 3.29 6.83
CA GLY A 96 26.70 4.51 6.01
C GLY A 96 27.42 5.68 6.69
N ARG A 97 28.17 5.44 7.78
CA ARG A 97 29.10 6.41 8.36
C ARG A 97 30.47 5.75 8.55
N GLY A 98 31.27 5.83 7.50
CA GLY A 98 32.69 5.50 7.46
C GLY A 98 33.33 6.29 6.34
#